data_AF-A0A645G8T8-F1
#
_entry.id   AF-A0A645G8T8-F1
#
_cell.length_a   1.000
_cell.length_b   1.000
_cell.length_c   1.000
_cell.angle_alpha   90.00
_cell.angle_beta   90.00
_cell.angle_gamma   90.00
#
_symmetry.space_group_name_H-M   'P 1'
#
loop_
_entity.id
_entity.type
_entity.pdbx_description
1 polymer ?
#
loop_
_entity_poly.entity_id
_entity_poly.type
_entity_poly.pdbx_seq_one_letter_code
_entity_poly.pdbx_strand_id
1 'polypeptide(L)'
;MIGFKYAIVYYERKERFAGQTKYSFGRMCSLALDAITSFTYRPIQFISVLIILSLIMVIVGVICIIVQNTQKGFSADWLKIFTALWSISTLQLIAIRIIGDYVGRTYRETKKRPRYFIDVDLTKEE
;
A
#
# COMPACT_ATOMS: atom_id res chain seq x y z
N MET A 1 12.77 -13.61 -4.94
CA MET A 1 13.69 -14.02 -6.02
C MET A 1 14.13 -15.44 -5.75
N ILE A 2 14.21 -16.29 -6.78
CA ILE A 2 14.46 -17.72 -6.61
C ILE A 2 15.98 -18.02 -6.48
N GLY A 3 16.85 -17.06 -6.82
CA GLY A 3 18.29 -17.10 -6.52
C GLY A 3 19.14 -17.98 -7.43
N PHE A 4 18.57 -18.52 -8.50
CA PHE A 4 19.30 -19.35 -9.46
C PHE A 4 20.26 -18.57 -10.35
N LYS A 5 21.26 -19.27 -10.89
CA LYS A 5 22.15 -18.74 -11.92
C LYS A 5 21.34 -18.42 -13.18
N TYR A 6 21.53 -17.22 -13.72
CA TYR A 6 20.90 -16.78 -14.97
C TYR A 6 21.94 -16.14 -15.88
N ALA A 7 21.67 -16.15 -17.18
CA ALA A 7 22.45 -15.47 -18.21
C ALA A 7 21.52 -14.58 -19.03
N ILE A 8 22.03 -13.43 -19.48
CA ILE A 8 21.28 -12.48 -20.31
C ILE A 8 21.81 -12.63 -21.74
N VAL A 9 20.92 -12.92 -22.68
CA VAL A 9 21.25 -13.03 -24.11
C VAL A 9 20.66 -11.82 -24.83
N TYR A 10 21.53 -10.99 -25.40
CA TYR A 10 21.11 -9.83 -26.18
C TYR A 10 20.80 -10.24 -27.62
N TYR A 11 19.72 -9.69 -28.16
CA TYR A 11 19.36 -9.86 -29.56
C TYR A 11 18.79 -8.53 -30.08
N GLU A 12 18.97 -8.28 -31.37
CA GLU A 12 18.45 -7.07 -31.99
C GLU A 12 16.99 -7.27 -32.39
N ARG A 13 16.10 -6.42 -31.86
CA ARG A 13 14.67 -6.49 -32.13
C ARG A 13 14.27 -5.31 -33.01
N LYS A 14 13.63 -5.60 -34.16
CA LYS A 14 13.00 -4.57 -34.99
C LYS A 14 11.92 -3.83 -34.23
N GLU A 15 11.75 -2.54 -34.54
CA GLU A 15 10.66 -1.73 -33.99
C GLU A 15 9.31 -2.35 -34.31
N ARG A 16 8.34 -2.18 -33.40
CA ARG A 16 7.01 -2.74 -33.57
C ARG A 16 6.30 -2.02 -34.71
N PHE A 17 5.84 -2.78 -35.69
CA PHE A 17 5.06 -2.26 -36.83
C PHE A 17 3.67 -1.73 -36.42
N ALA A 18 3.08 -2.27 -35.35
CA ALA A 18 1.78 -1.85 -34.84
C ALA A 18 1.62 -2.12 -33.33
N GLY A 19 0.71 -1.36 -32.72
CA GLY A 19 0.30 -1.51 -31.32
C GLY A 19 0.99 -0.54 -30.36
N GLN A 20 0.29 -0.21 -29.27
CA GLN A 20 0.84 0.62 -28.20
C GLN A 20 1.64 -0.23 -27.21
N THR A 21 2.62 0.40 -26.54
CA THR A 21 3.38 -0.30 -25.51
C THR A 21 2.43 -0.69 -24.37
N LYS A 22 2.52 -1.95 -23.92
CA LYS A 22 1.79 -2.38 -22.71
C LYS A 22 2.36 -1.75 -21.44
N TYR A 23 3.57 -1.18 -21.50
CA TYR A 23 4.32 -0.64 -20.38
C TYR A 23 4.52 0.87 -20.55
N SER A 24 3.48 1.64 -20.24
CA SER A 24 3.62 3.08 -19.99
C SER A 24 4.29 3.32 -18.63
N PHE A 25 4.85 4.50 -18.41
CA PHE A 25 5.51 4.87 -17.15
C PHE A 25 4.62 4.60 -15.93
N GLY A 26 3.33 4.96 -15.99
CA GLY A 26 2.38 4.70 -14.91
C GLY A 26 2.18 3.20 -14.61
N ARG A 27 2.15 2.35 -15.65
CA ARG A 27 2.04 0.88 -15.47
C ARG A 27 3.32 0.26 -14.94
N MET A 28 4.48 0.83 -15.26
CA MET A 28 5.75 0.40 -14.66
C MET A 28 5.78 0.75 -13.16
N CYS A 29 5.33 1.93 -12.77
CA CYS A 29 5.23 2.31 -11.36
C CYS A 29 4.24 1.42 -10.58
N SER A 30 3.07 1.13 -11.15
CA SER A 30 2.12 0.22 -10.47
C SER A 30 2.71 -1.18 -10.30
N LEU A 31 3.40 -1.70 -11.31
CA LEU A 31 4.06 -3.02 -11.24
C LEU A 31 5.15 -3.05 -10.15
N ALA A 32 5.94 -1.97 -10.03
CA ALA A 32 6.96 -1.86 -8.99
C ALA A 32 6.33 -1.83 -7.59
N LEU A 33 5.25 -1.08 -7.40
CA LEU A 33 4.52 -1.03 -6.12
C LEU A 33 3.90 -2.39 -5.75
N ASP A 34 3.33 -3.09 -6.73
CA ASP A 34 2.80 -4.45 -6.55
C ASP A 34 3.91 -5.44 -6.17
N ALA A 35 5.10 -5.31 -6.76
CA ALA A 35 6.25 -6.14 -6.41
C ALA A 35 6.73 -5.86 -4.97
N ILE A 36 6.90 -4.60 -4.59
CA ILE A 36 7.36 -4.23 -3.23
C ILE A 36 6.40 -4.76 -2.16
N THR A 37 5.10 -4.58 -2.37
CA THR A 37 4.04 -5.02 -1.44
C THR A 37 3.91 -6.54 -1.36
N SER A 38 4.14 -7.25 -2.48
CA SER A 38 4.05 -8.72 -2.50
C SER A 38 5.27 -9.42 -1.89
N PHE A 39 6.46 -8.82 -1.97
CA PHE A 39 7.70 -9.46 -1.50
C PHE A 39 8.18 -8.95 -0.14
N THR A 40 7.52 -7.94 0.43
CA THR A 40 8.00 -7.29 1.66
C THR A 40 6.86 -6.91 2.61
N TYR A 41 7.09 -7.13 3.91
CA TYR A 41 6.23 -6.64 4.99
C TYR A 41 6.62 -5.23 5.48
N ARG A 42 7.69 -4.63 4.96
CA ARG A 42 8.15 -3.28 5.33
C ARG A 42 7.08 -2.19 5.21
N PRO A 43 6.19 -2.17 4.19
CA PRO A 43 5.15 -1.15 4.10
C PRO A 43 4.25 -1.11 5.33
N ILE A 44 3.92 -2.26 5.92
CA ILE A 44 3.10 -2.31 7.14
C ILE A 44 3.84 -1.74 8.34
N GLN A 45 5.16 -1.95 8.42
CA GLN A 45 5.99 -1.43 9.51
C GLN A 45 6.14 0.09 9.44
N PHE A 46 6.24 0.66 8.24
CA PHE A 46 6.28 2.12 8.07
C PHE A 46 5.02 2.79 8.64
N ILE A 47 3.85 2.18 8.46
CA ILE A 47 2.59 2.71 9.01
C ILE A 47 2.61 2.68 10.53
N SER A 48 3.13 1.61 11.14
CA SER A 48 3.26 1.53 12.60
C SER A 48 4.13 2.68 13.13
N VAL A 49 5.22 3.02 12.44
CA VAL A 49 6.07 4.18 12.79
C VAL A 49 5.30 5.50 12.60
N LEU A 50 4.56 5.66 11.50
CA LEU A 50 3.73 6.85 11.26
C LEU A 50 2.64 7.04 12.32
N ILE A 51 2.02 5.95 12.79
CA ILE A 51 1.04 5.98 13.87
C ILE A 51 1.69 6.47 15.17
N ILE A 52 2.87 5.95 15.52
CA ILE A 52 3.60 6.39 16.72
C ILE A 52 3.98 7.87 16.62
N LEU A 53 4.47 8.32 15.47
CA LEU A 53 4.78 9.74 15.24
C LEU A 53 3.53 10.62 15.34
N SER A 54 2.40 10.17 14.80
CA SER A 54 1.13 10.89 14.90
C SER A 54 0.65 11.02 16.35
N LEU A 55 0.83 9.98 17.16
CA LEU A 55 0.50 10.01 18.59
C LEU A 55 1.31 11.07 19.32
N ILE A 56 2.62 11.14 19.05
CA ILE A 56 3.50 12.16 19.64
C ILE A 56 3.04 13.57 19.25
N MET A 57 2.71 13.79 17.98
CA MET A 57 2.19 15.07 17.49
C MET A 57 0.89 15.47 18.17
N VAL A 58 -0.01 14.52 18.42
CA VAL A 58 -1.27 14.77 19.14
C VAL A 58 -0.99 15.16 20.59
N ILE A 59 -0.09 14.47 21.29
CA ILE A 59 0.29 14.80 22.66
C ILE A 59 0.86 16.23 22.75
N VAL A 60 1.77 16.58 21.85
CA VAL A 60 2.34 17.94 21.79
C VAL A 60 1.26 18.98 21.48
N GLY A 61 0.35 18.67 20.55
CA GLY A 61 -0.79 19.54 20.21
C GLY A 61 -1.70 19.80 21.41
N VAL A 62 -2.03 18.76 22.18
CA VAL A 62 -2.86 18.89 23.39
C VAL A 62 -2.17 19.75 24.46
N ILE A 63 -0.87 19.54 24.70
CA ILE A 63 -0.10 20.37 25.66
C ILE A 63 -0.11 21.85 25.23
N CYS A 64 0.09 22.11 23.94
CA CYS A 64 0.09 23.47 23.40
C CYS A 64 -1.29 24.15 23.52
N ILE A 65 -2.37 23.40 23.34
CA ILE A 65 -3.75 23.88 23.55
C ILE A 65 -3.98 24.22 25.02
N ILE A 66 -3.56 23.36 25.96
CA ILE A 66 -3.72 23.59 27.41
C ILE A 66 -3.00 24.88 27.83
N VAL A 67 -1.75 25.07 27.37
CA VAL A 67 -0.97 26.29 27.68
C VAL A 67 -1.64 27.54 27.09
N GLN A 68 -2.10 27.50 25.83
CA GLN A 68 -2.76 28.65 25.21
C GLN A 68 -4.09 29.02 25.89
N ASN A 69 -4.85 28.03 26.36
CA ASN A 69 -6.15 28.26 27.00
C ASN A 69 -6.01 29.00 28.34
N THR A 70 -4.83 28.95 28.99
CA THR A 70 -4.55 29.72 30.21
C THR A 70 -4.23 31.20 29.99
N GLN A 71 -3.96 31.64 28.74
CA GLN A 71 -3.48 33.00 28.44
C GLN A 71 -4.43 33.89 27.63
N LYS A 72 -5.41 33.34 26.88
CA LYS A 72 -6.33 34.16 26.06
C LYS A 72 -7.76 33.60 26.05
N GLY A 73 -8.72 34.49 26.29
CA GLY A 73 -10.15 34.18 26.26
C GLY A 73 -10.67 33.81 24.88
N PHE A 74 -11.48 32.74 24.86
CA PHE A 74 -12.50 32.36 23.88
C PHE A 74 -12.19 32.71 22.41
N SER A 75 -11.48 31.82 21.71
CA SER A 75 -11.41 31.86 20.24
C SER A 75 -11.40 30.44 19.66
N ALA A 76 -12.53 30.08 19.03
CA ALA A 76 -12.76 28.89 18.20
C ALA A 76 -12.16 27.56 18.71
N ASP A 77 -12.26 27.26 20.01
CA ASP A 77 -11.70 26.03 20.58
C ASP A 77 -12.36 24.75 20.04
N TRP A 78 -13.64 24.83 19.68
CA TRP A 78 -14.34 23.73 19.02
C TRP A 78 -13.66 23.35 17.70
N LEU A 79 -13.25 24.33 16.88
CA LEU A 79 -12.62 24.07 15.58
C LEU A 79 -11.27 23.35 15.75
N LYS A 80 -10.48 23.71 16.77
CA LYS A 80 -9.19 23.05 17.08
C LYS A 80 -9.38 21.58 17.43
N ILE A 81 -10.39 21.27 18.24
CA ILE A 81 -10.74 19.90 18.63
C ILE A 81 -11.22 19.11 17.42
N PHE A 82 -12.11 19.67 16.60
CA PHE A 82 -12.61 19.02 15.39
C PHE A 82 -11.49 18.73 14.39
N THR A 83 -10.59 19.68 14.14
CA THR A 83 -9.44 19.48 13.24
C THR A 83 -8.50 18.38 13.75
N ALA A 84 -8.24 18.31 15.06
CA ALA A 84 -7.42 17.25 15.65
C ALA A 84 -8.08 15.87 15.50
N LEU A 85 -9.38 15.77 15.79
CA LEU A 85 -10.15 14.53 15.69
C LEU A 85 -10.18 14.01 14.25
N TRP A 86 -10.45 14.89 13.28
CA TRP A 86 -10.43 14.55 11.85
C TRP A 86 -9.04 14.09 11.39
N SER A 87 -7.98 14.78 11.82
CA SER A 87 -6.61 14.42 11.45
C SER A 87 -6.24 13.00 11.91
N ILE A 88 -6.61 12.63 13.13
CA ILE A 88 -6.40 11.28 13.66
C ILE A 88 -7.26 10.26 12.90
N SER A 89 -8.52 10.60 12.63
CA SER A 89 -9.48 9.71 11.96
C SER A 89 -9.04 9.38 10.53
N THR A 90 -8.52 10.37 9.78
CA THR A 90 -7.96 10.14 8.45
C THR A 90 -6.76 9.19 8.48
N LEU A 91 -5.87 9.35 9.46
CA LEU A 91 -4.70 8.49 9.61
C LEU A 91 -5.10 7.04 9.95
N GLN A 92 -6.12 6.86 10.81
CA GLN A 92 -6.67 5.54 11.11
C GLN A 92 -7.31 4.87 9.87
N LEU A 93 -8.06 5.61 9.07
CA LEU A 93 -8.66 5.08 7.83
C LEU A 93 -7.59 4.63 6.81
N ILE A 94 -6.48 5.37 6.70
CA ILE A 94 -5.35 4.97 5.86
C ILE A 94 -4.72 3.67 6.37
N ALA A 95 -4.53 3.55 7.69
CA ALA A 95 -4.01 2.32 8.29
C ALA A 95 -4.92 1.11 8.00
N ILE A 96 -6.24 1.27 8.17
CA ILE A 96 -7.23 0.22 7.88
C ILE A 96 -7.20 -0.19 6.40
N ARG A 97 -7.09 0.78 5.47
CA ARG A 97 -7.00 0.48 4.04
C ARG A 97 -5.81 -0.42 3.72
N ILE A 98 -4.66 -0.18 4.33
CA ILE A 98 -3.46 -0.97 4.05
C ILE A 98 -3.56 -2.35 4.69
N ILE A 99 -4.07 -2.45 5.92
CA ILE A 99 -4.37 -3.75 6.55
C ILE A 99 -5.32 -4.56 5.66
N GLY A 100 -6.36 -3.92 5.10
CA GLY A 100 -7.29 -4.54 4.16
C GLY A 100 -6.64 -5.13 2.92
N ASP A 101 -5.64 -4.46 2.33
CA ASP A 101 -4.90 -4.99 1.16
C ASP A 101 -4.15 -6.28 1.52
N TYR A 102 -3.46 -6.29 2.67
CA TYR A 102 -2.74 -7.46 3.16
C TYR A 102 -3.70 -8.61 3.52
N VAL A 103 -4.82 -8.34 4.20
CA VAL A 103 -5.85 -9.35 4.51
C VAL A 103 -6.43 -9.93 3.22
N GLY A 104 -6.70 -9.10 2.20
CA GLY A 104 -7.19 -9.56 0.90
C GLY A 104 -6.20 -10.44 0.14
N ARG A 105 -4.89 -10.21 0.30
CA ARG A 105 -3.83 -11.08 -0.25
C ARG A 105 -3.81 -12.44 0.47
N THR A 106 -3.78 -12.44 1.80
CA THR A 106 -3.83 -13.66 2.61
C THR A 106 -5.09 -14.49 2.32
N TYR A 107 -6.23 -13.84 2.13
CA TYR A 107 -7.47 -14.52 1.75
C TYR A 107 -7.35 -15.20 0.38
N ARG A 108 -6.75 -14.54 -0.63
CA ARG A 108 -6.53 -15.14 -1.95
C ARG A 108 -5.59 -16.34 -1.90
N GLU A 109 -4.57 -16.31 -1.04
CA GLU A 109 -3.65 -17.42 -0.84
C GLU A 109 -4.30 -18.60 -0.11
N THR A 110 -5.13 -18.34 0.90
CA THR A 110 -5.81 -19.40 1.67
C THR A 110 -7.02 -20.00 0.95
N LYS A 111 -7.65 -19.27 0.02
CA LYS A 111 -8.84 -19.73 -0.72
C LYS A 111 -8.61 -20.99 -1.57
N LYS A 112 -7.36 -21.40 -1.83
CA LYS A 112 -6.98 -22.61 -2.59
C LYS A 112 -7.74 -22.78 -3.92
N ARG A 113 -8.20 -21.69 -4.54
CA ARG A 113 -8.98 -21.76 -5.78
C ARG A 113 -8.05 -22.20 -6.92
N PRO A 114 -8.38 -23.27 -7.67
CA PRO A 114 -7.57 -23.69 -8.80
C PRO A 114 -7.49 -22.53 -9.82
N ARG A 115 -6.29 -22.32 -10.38
CA ARG A 115 -6.01 -21.18 -11.27
C ARG A 115 -6.75 -21.29 -12.60
N TYR A 116 -7.01 -22.51 -13.02
CA TYR A 116 -7.73 -22.84 -14.24
C TYR A 116 -8.42 -24.18 -14.04
N PHE A 117 -9.46 -24.41 -14.84
CA PHE A 117 -10.08 -25.72 -15.00
C PHE A 117 -9.72 -26.21 -16.40
N ILE A 118 -9.34 -27.47 -16.51
CA ILE A 118 -9.09 -28.13 -17.80
C ILE A 118 -10.41 -28.74 -18.22
N ASP A 119 -10.89 -28.36 -19.40
CA ASP A 119 -12.13 -28.91 -19.97
C ASP A 119 -11.83 -30.19 -20.77
N VAL A 120 -10.87 -30.12 -21.69
CA VAL A 120 -10.41 -31.26 -22.51
C VAL A 120 -8.88 -31.30 -22.52
N ASP A 121 -8.32 -32.46 -22.20
CA ASP A 121 -6.88 -32.73 -22.28
C ASP A 121 -6.60 -33.59 -23.51
N LEU A 122 -6.09 -32.96 -24.58
CA LEU A 122 -5.78 -33.60 -25.85
C LEU A 122 -4.46 -34.40 -25.82
N THR A 123 -3.72 -34.35 -24.71
CA THR A 123 -2.39 -34.96 -24.58
C THR A 123 -2.37 -36.24 -23.75
N LYS A 124 -3.50 -36.65 -23.17
CA LYS A 124 -3.64 -37.99 -22.59
C LYS A 124 -4.00 -38.98 -23.69
N GLU A 125 -2.99 -39.68 -24.20
CA GLU A 125 -3.19 -41.04 -24.70
C GLU A 125 -3.52 -41.93 -23.49
N GLU A 126 -4.46 -42.86 -23.67
CA GLU A 126 -5.09 -43.69 -22.62
C GLU A 126 -4.10 -44.35 -21.64
#